data_AF-A0A2H1KIU2-F1
#
_entry.id   AF-A0A2H1KIU2-F1
#
_cell.length_a   1.000
_cell.length_b   1.000
_cell.length_c   1.000
_cell.angle_alpha   90.00
_cell.angle_beta   90.00
_cell.angle_gamma   90.00
#
_symmetry.space_group_name_H-M   'P 1'
#
loop_
_entity.id
_entity.type
_entity.pdbx_description
1 polymer ?
#
loop_
_entity_poly.entity_id
_entity_poly.type
_entity_poly.pdbx_seq_one_letter_code
_entity_poly.pdbx_strand_id
1 'polypeptide(L)'
;MKPRQCQEPDCDELAAWGASKKQAWCQNHAVEKFRAQGLEPLEPIEKRTTFTLTRCLTCGCEAHYRLEYALSHYDPEEKTCRACYWKIWATNAARYRQRSRVDLHQVQALSESNDYEYLGPLTNPSLDNDPHHVRCKHCGRLSAERPGDIGWGCGCQRRSRRTASPAKIKEPKVLFKDSDHDALKWWDYDRNAASSLETATLKATREASWVCPTCGHSFVETVRRMTDMFPRCPQCEQRRMAELRKERNHFKNRTVSQVPELLAAWADESNPEEALVLNNFPLRRFRCPEGHHPRAVPYTYLKHGCPSCRANETRIANQIVADEAPNAFRLHPEMASQWHPTANPKWDVRTISPGSRRQFTWLCAECGHTWMDSPKGRSYASALRCPECRSIFDSLAYHHPDLAAEWSDDNPKTAWQIRPSSTIFIPVWVCATEPSHVFTMSLAARSNGGMCPECSEHGKSRVELAHYQSAQKQFGNASSGRTFTVGSDLTKRKWRIDISVELADGALLIVEYDGSYWHRNKSEVDARKSKALLNAGYRVVRLREYPLEPLPIVDDNYFEISVHSAAPDPDRAMDQISRWLG
;
A
#
# COMPACT_ATOMS: atom_id res chain seq x y z
N MET A 1 -19.37 -8.45 18.52
CA MET A 1 -20.16 -7.24 18.18
C MET A 1 -21.55 -7.72 17.76
N LYS A 2 -22.62 -7.09 18.23
CA LYS A 2 -23.99 -7.48 17.84
C LYS A 2 -24.22 -7.12 16.36
N PRO A 3 -24.83 -8.00 15.55
CA PRO A 3 -25.26 -7.66 14.19
C PRO A 3 -26.27 -6.50 14.26
N ARG A 4 -26.18 -5.55 13.33
CA ARG A 4 -27.14 -4.42 13.22
C ARG A 4 -28.34 -4.85 12.40
N GLN A 5 -29.50 -4.26 12.65
CA GLN A 5 -30.70 -4.44 11.81
C GLN A 5 -30.49 -3.87 10.40
N CYS A 6 -31.23 -4.42 9.44
CA CYS A 6 -31.35 -3.89 8.10
C CYS A 6 -31.82 -2.43 8.13
N GLN A 7 -31.35 -1.61 7.19
CA GLN A 7 -31.76 -0.22 7.07
C GLN A 7 -32.96 0.01 6.15
N GLU A 8 -33.49 -1.03 5.50
CA GLU A 8 -34.71 -0.90 4.71
C GLU A 8 -35.90 -0.71 5.67
N PRO A 9 -36.82 0.24 5.42
CA PRO A 9 -38.04 0.38 6.21
C PRO A 9 -38.78 -0.95 6.30
N ASP A 10 -39.34 -1.24 7.48
CA ASP A 10 -40.16 -2.44 7.73
C ASP A 10 -39.41 -3.79 7.57
N CYS A 11 -38.08 -3.78 7.71
CA CYS A 11 -37.25 -4.99 7.70
C CYS A 11 -36.61 -5.28 9.06
N ASP A 12 -37.05 -6.35 9.72
CA ASP A 12 -36.52 -6.80 11.02
C ASP A 12 -35.29 -7.72 10.90
N GLU A 13 -34.88 -8.06 9.67
CA GLU A 13 -33.75 -8.95 9.41
C GLU A 13 -32.41 -8.33 9.81
N LEU A 14 -31.46 -9.19 10.18
CA LEU A 14 -30.10 -8.76 10.48
C LEU A 14 -29.35 -8.41 9.20
N ALA A 15 -28.57 -7.34 9.26
CA ALA A 15 -27.71 -6.94 8.16
C ALA A 15 -26.65 -8.02 7.90
N ALA A 16 -26.41 -8.29 6.62
CA ALA A 16 -25.44 -9.26 6.14
C ALA A 16 -23.99 -8.88 6.50
N TRP A 17 -23.72 -7.58 6.75
CA TRP A 17 -22.41 -7.07 7.18
C TRP A 17 -22.54 -5.83 8.09
N GLY A 18 -21.59 -5.63 9.02
CA GLY A 18 -21.63 -4.49 9.93
C GLY A 18 -20.32 -4.13 10.65
N ALA A 19 -19.67 -3.05 10.19
CA ALA A 19 -18.72 -2.24 10.97
C ALA A 19 -18.49 -0.81 10.39
N SER A 20 -19.52 -0.16 9.82
CA SER A 20 -19.39 1.23 9.33
C SER A 20 -20.68 2.02 9.50
N LYS A 21 -20.55 3.31 9.85
CA LYS A 21 -21.62 4.24 10.27
C LYS A 21 -22.67 4.58 9.21
N LYS A 22 -22.61 4.05 7.98
CA LYS A 22 -23.45 4.61 6.89
C LYS A 22 -24.49 3.68 6.26
N GLN A 23 -24.22 2.44 5.85
CA GLN A 23 -25.24 1.63 5.14
C GLN A 23 -25.07 0.12 5.36
N ALA A 24 -26.09 -0.56 5.88
CA ALA A 24 -26.11 -2.00 6.16
C ALA A 24 -27.47 -2.61 5.76
N TRP A 25 -27.46 -3.58 4.84
CA TRP A 25 -28.66 -4.28 4.35
C TRP A 25 -28.59 -5.78 4.69
N CYS A 26 -29.73 -6.47 4.80
CA CYS A 26 -29.77 -7.92 4.84
C CYS A 26 -29.45 -8.50 3.45
N GLN A 27 -29.24 -9.82 3.34
CA GLN A 27 -28.92 -10.45 2.05
C GLN A 27 -29.97 -10.15 0.97
N ASN A 28 -31.27 -10.24 1.32
CA ASN A 28 -32.36 -10.01 0.37
C ASN A 28 -32.35 -8.59 -0.20
N HIS A 29 -32.30 -7.58 0.68
CA HIS A 29 -32.25 -6.18 0.24
C HIS A 29 -30.96 -5.85 -0.52
N ALA A 30 -29.84 -6.50 -0.20
CA ALA A 30 -28.59 -6.35 -0.95
C ALA A 30 -28.69 -6.92 -2.37
N VAL A 31 -29.35 -8.07 -2.53
CA VAL A 31 -29.66 -8.67 -3.84
C VAL A 31 -30.59 -7.76 -4.64
N GLU A 32 -31.62 -7.20 -4.03
CA GLU A 32 -32.52 -6.25 -4.69
C GLU A 32 -31.79 -5.00 -5.18
N LYS A 33 -30.82 -4.48 -4.41
CA LYS A 33 -30.01 -3.34 -4.87
C LYS A 33 -29.16 -3.70 -6.11
N PHE A 34 -28.64 -4.92 -6.21
CA PHE A 34 -27.98 -5.38 -7.43
C PHE A 34 -28.96 -5.54 -8.61
N ARG A 35 -30.14 -6.14 -8.35
CA ARG A 35 -31.18 -6.34 -9.37
C ARG A 35 -31.70 -5.03 -9.94
N ALA A 36 -31.89 -4.02 -9.09
CA ALA A 36 -32.24 -2.66 -9.50
C ALA A 36 -31.21 -2.05 -10.47
N GLN A 37 -29.97 -2.53 -10.43
CA GLN A 37 -28.87 -2.11 -11.31
C GLN A 37 -28.66 -3.07 -12.50
N GLY A 38 -29.58 -4.01 -12.73
CA GLY A 38 -29.54 -4.96 -13.85
C GLY A 38 -28.56 -6.11 -13.66
N LEU A 39 -28.17 -6.43 -12.42
CA LEU A 39 -27.25 -7.52 -12.08
C LEU A 39 -27.92 -8.51 -11.12
N GLU A 40 -27.81 -9.80 -11.42
CA GLU A 40 -28.24 -10.90 -10.55
C GLU A 40 -27.03 -11.49 -9.82
N PRO A 41 -26.90 -11.37 -8.50
CA PRO A 41 -25.86 -12.06 -7.74
C PRO A 41 -26.00 -13.58 -7.87
N LEU A 42 -24.91 -14.28 -8.17
CA LEU A 42 -24.86 -15.74 -8.26
C LEU A 42 -24.27 -16.38 -6.99
N GLU A 43 -23.83 -15.57 -6.04
CA GLU A 43 -23.27 -15.98 -4.75
C GLU A 43 -23.68 -15.00 -3.63
N PRO A 44 -23.63 -15.41 -2.35
CA PRO A 44 -23.96 -14.54 -1.22
C PRO A 44 -23.07 -13.30 -1.15
N ILE A 45 -23.64 -12.15 -0.76
CA ILE A 45 -22.92 -10.88 -0.70
C ILE A 45 -22.25 -10.76 0.67
N GLU A 46 -20.94 -11.01 0.75
CA GLU A 46 -20.22 -10.93 2.03
C GLU A 46 -20.14 -9.50 2.58
N LYS A 47 -19.75 -8.53 1.75
CA LYS A 47 -19.60 -7.11 2.12
C LYS A 47 -19.88 -6.23 0.91
N ARG A 48 -20.28 -4.97 1.13
CA ARG A 48 -20.48 -4.02 0.03
C ARG A 48 -19.23 -3.77 -0.84
N THR A 49 -18.05 -3.95 -0.26
CA THR A 49 -16.76 -3.66 -0.91
C THR A 49 -16.07 -4.90 -1.49
N THR A 50 -16.59 -6.11 -1.23
CA THR A 50 -16.06 -7.35 -1.81
C THR A 50 -16.66 -7.56 -3.19
N PHE A 51 -15.89 -8.25 -4.04
CA PHE A 51 -16.37 -8.66 -5.34
C PHE A 51 -17.34 -9.81 -5.17
N THR A 52 -18.52 -9.69 -5.75
CA THR A 52 -19.56 -10.71 -5.82
C THR A 52 -19.72 -11.11 -7.28
N LEU A 53 -19.70 -12.40 -7.57
CA LEU A 53 -20.05 -12.94 -8.88
C LEU A 53 -21.51 -12.61 -9.19
N THR A 54 -21.73 -11.95 -10.33
CA THR A 54 -23.06 -11.60 -10.79
C THR A 54 -23.25 -11.95 -12.26
N ARG A 55 -24.49 -12.13 -12.67
CA ARG A 55 -24.92 -12.25 -14.07
C ARG A 55 -25.64 -10.97 -14.49
N CYS A 56 -25.25 -10.38 -15.60
CA CYS A 56 -25.99 -9.24 -16.15
C CYS A 56 -27.33 -9.71 -16.73
N LEU A 57 -28.43 -9.09 -16.28
CA LEU A 57 -29.79 -9.40 -16.74
C LEU A 57 -30.04 -8.99 -18.21
N THR A 58 -29.20 -8.11 -18.78
CA THR A 58 -29.35 -7.65 -20.18
C THR A 58 -28.54 -8.47 -21.17
N CYS A 59 -27.27 -8.79 -20.85
CA CYS A 59 -26.37 -9.46 -21.81
C CYS A 59 -25.94 -10.86 -21.38
N GLY A 60 -26.36 -11.35 -20.22
CA GLY A 60 -25.97 -12.66 -19.68
C GLY A 60 -24.52 -12.77 -19.23
N CYS A 61 -23.67 -11.74 -19.45
CA CYS A 61 -22.27 -11.77 -19.05
C CYS A 61 -22.15 -11.95 -17.53
N GLU A 62 -21.43 -13.00 -17.13
CA GLU A 62 -21.07 -13.24 -15.74
C GLU A 62 -19.78 -12.51 -15.42
N ALA A 63 -19.80 -11.63 -14.42
CA ALA A 63 -18.61 -10.90 -13.99
C ALA A 63 -18.75 -10.47 -12.53
N HIS A 64 -17.60 -10.27 -11.89
CA HIS A 64 -17.55 -9.87 -10.49
C HIS A 64 -17.64 -8.35 -10.34
N TYR A 65 -18.66 -7.90 -9.61
CA TYR A 65 -18.88 -6.50 -9.25
C TYR A 65 -18.97 -6.33 -7.74
N ARG A 66 -18.66 -5.12 -7.26
CA ARG A 66 -18.86 -4.75 -5.86
C ARG A 66 -20.22 -4.09 -5.74
N LEU A 67 -20.97 -4.37 -4.68
CA LEU A 67 -22.25 -3.69 -4.45
C LEU A 67 -22.07 -2.17 -4.36
N GLU A 68 -20.98 -1.71 -3.73
CA GLU A 68 -20.63 -0.28 -3.71
C GLU A 68 -20.47 0.32 -5.11
N TYR A 69 -19.93 -0.43 -6.07
CA TYR A 69 -19.80 0.02 -7.44
C TYR A 69 -21.19 0.16 -8.09
N ALA A 70 -22.05 -0.86 -7.94
CA ALA A 70 -23.42 -0.83 -8.44
C ALA A 70 -24.24 0.34 -7.87
N LEU A 71 -24.06 0.65 -6.59
CA LEU A 71 -24.75 1.76 -5.91
C LEU A 71 -24.20 3.15 -6.29
N SER A 72 -22.97 3.24 -6.78
CA SER A 72 -22.33 4.51 -7.14
C SER A 72 -22.76 5.04 -8.52
N HIS A 73 -23.41 4.20 -9.33
CA HIS A 73 -23.91 4.58 -10.65
C HIS A 73 -25.34 5.07 -10.49
N TYR A 74 -25.49 6.39 -10.41
CA TYR A 74 -26.78 7.06 -10.17
C TYR A 74 -27.48 7.49 -11.47
N ASP A 75 -26.79 7.34 -12.62
CA ASP A 75 -27.31 7.68 -13.94
C ASP A 75 -28.08 6.46 -14.52
N PRO A 76 -29.40 6.57 -14.78
CA PRO A 76 -30.20 5.50 -15.38
C PRO A 76 -29.73 5.05 -16.77
N GLU A 77 -28.99 5.92 -17.49
CA GLU A 77 -28.51 5.65 -18.85
C GLU A 77 -27.18 4.87 -18.88
N GLU A 78 -26.35 4.98 -17.83
CA GLU A 78 -25.10 4.23 -17.71
C GLU A 78 -25.32 2.83 -17.09
N LYS A 79 -25.11 1.78 -17.89
CA LYS A 79 -25.23 0.40 -17.41
C LYS A 79 -24.09 0.02 -16.47
N THR A 80 -24.41 -0.48 -15.27
CA THR A 80 -23.45 -1.02 -14.30
C THR A 80 -22.63 -2.18 -14.86
N CYS A 81 -23.21 -3.02 -15.71
CA CYS A 81 -22.47 -4.07 -16.41
C CYS A 81 -21.46 -3.47 -17.39
N ARG A 82 -20.16 -3.75 -17.18
CA ARG A 82 -19.05 -3.24 -18.01
C ARG A 82 -19.08 -3.75 -19.44
N ALA A 83 -19.59 -4.96 -19.67
CA ALA A 83 -19.81 -5.47 -21.03
C ALA A 83 -20.86 -4.61 -21.77
N CYS A 84 -21.99 -4.32 -21.14
CA CYS A 84 -23.03 -3.46 -21.73
C CYS A 84 -22.55 -2.01 -21.89
N TYR A 85 -21.90 -1.47 -20.86
CA TYR A 85 -21.33 -0.12 -20.89
C TYR A 85 -20.42 0.08 -22.09
N TRP A 86 -19.45 -0.83 -22.29
CA TRP A 86 -18.51 -0.70 -23.39
C TRP A 86 -19.16 -0.94 -24.75
N LYS A 87 -20.18 -1.80 -24.86
CA LYS A 87 -20.96 -1.96 -26.10
C LYS A 87 -21.69 -0.67 -26.49
N ILE A 88 -22.33 0.02 -25.54
CA ILE A 88 -23.02 1.29 -25.80
C ILE A 88 -22.01 2.37 -26.19
N TRP A 89 -20.91 2.47 -25.45
CA TRP A 89 -19.83 3.40 -25.77
C TRP A 89 -19.27 3.16 -27.18
N ALA A 90 -19.06 1.90 -27.54
CA ALA A 90 -18.56 1.47 -28.84
C ALA A 90 -19.50 1.86 -30.00
N THR A 91 -20.82 1.76 -29.80
CA THR A 91 -21.84 2.25 -30.76
C THR A 91 -21.75 3.77 -30.94
N ASN A 92 -21.55 4.53 -29.86
CA ASN A 92 -21.41 5.99 -29.92
C ASN A 92 -20.09 6.41 -30.58
N ALA A 93 -18.99 5.73 -30.28
CA ALA A 93 -17.67 6.02 -30.85
C ALA A 93 -17.60 5.77 -32.36
N ALA A 94 -18.34 4.77 -32.88
CA ALA A 94 -18.44 4.49 -34.31
C ALA A 94 -19.02 5.66 -35.14
N ARG A 95 -19.70 6.63 -34.51
CA ARG A 95 -20.18 7.85 -35.17
C ARG A 95 -19.05 8.81 -35.57
N TYR A 96 -17.89 8.70 -34.92
CA TYR A 96 -16.79 9.66 -35.05
C TYR A 96 -15.51 9.06 -35.64
N ARG A 97 -15.40 7.72 -35.76
CA ARG A 97 -14.21 7.04 -36.29
C ARG A 97 -14.54 5.67 -36.87
N GLN A 98 -13.89 5.32 -37.98
CA GLN A 98 -13.90 3.96 -38.52
C GLN A 98 -13.17 2.99 -37.58
N ARG A 99 -13.75 1.83 -37.34
CA ARG A 99 -13.23 0.79 -36.44
C ARG A 99 -12.87 -0.45 -37.24
N SER A 100 -11.75 -1.08 -36.89
CA SER A 100 -11.27 -2.32 -37.50
C SER A 100 -11.55 -3.52 -36.59
N ARG A 101 -11.57 -4.73 -37.18
CA ARG A 101 -11.65 -5.99 -36.44
C ARG A 101 -10.35 -6.21 -35.68
N VAL A 102 -10.46 -6.75 -34.47
CA VAL A 102 -9.31 -7.09 -33.63
C VAL A 102 -8.86 -8.52 -33.93
N ASP A 103 -7.54 -8.72 -33.92
CA ASP A 103 -6.94 -10.05 -33.94
C ASP A 103 -7.08 -10.69 -32.54
N LEU A 104 -7.95 -11.70 -32.43
CA LEU A 104 -8.23 -12.37 -31.16
C LEU A 104 -7.01 -13.10 -30.61
N HIS A 105 -6.07 -13.54 -31.46
CA HIS A 105 -4.85 -14.23 -31.01
C HIS A 105 -3.91 -13.26 -30.28
N GLN A 106 -3.86 -12.00 -30.73
CA GLN A 106 -3.11 -10.95 -30.02
C GLN A 106 -3.73 -10.60 -28.67
N VAL A 107 -5.06 -10.54 -28.58
CA VAL A 107 -5.75 -10.27 -27.30
C VAL A 107 -5.58 -11.44 -26.33
N GLN A 108 -5.59 -12.67 -26.83
CA GLN A 108 -5.31 -13.86 -26.03
C GLN A 108 -3.87 -13.82 -25.48
N ALA A 109 -2.87 -13.58 -26.34
CA ALA A 109 -1.48 -13.47 -25.91
C ALA A 109 -1.26 -12.31 -24.92
N LEU A 110 -1.93 -11.18 -25.13
CA LEU A 110 -1.92 -10.05 -24.19
C LEU A 110 -2.54 -10.43 -22.83
N SER A 111 -3.65 -11.18 -22.84
CA SER A 111 -4.30 -11.66 -21.61
C SER A 111 -3.39 -12.62 -20.85
N GLU A 112 -2.80 -13.60 -21.55
CA GLU A 112 -1.92 -14.61 -20.96
C GLU A 112 -0.65 -13.98 -20.38
N SER A 113 -0.04 -13.02 -21.07
CA SER A 113 1.13 -12.27 -20.57
C SER A 113 0.82 -11.33 -19.40
N ASN A 114 -0.46 -11.07 -19.11
CA ASN A 114 -0.92 -10.27 -17.97
C ASN A 114 -1.70 -11.11 -16.93
N ASP A 115 -1.40 -12.42 -16.84
CA ASP A 115 -1.96 -13.37 -15.87
C ASP A 115 -3.48 -13.50 -15.89
N TYR A 116 -4.08 -13.34 -17.07
CA TYR A 116 -5.47 -13.65 -17.32
C TYR A 116 -5.61 -14.97 -18.11
N GLU A 117 -6.61 -15.76 -17.74
CA GLU A 117 -7.21 -16.76 -18.61
C GLU A 117 -8.20 -16.03 -19.53
N TYR A 118 -8.00 -16.16 -20.84
CA TYR A 118 -8.84 -15.51 -21.84
C TYR A 118 -10.07 -16.37 -22.14
N LEU A 119 -11.26 -15.82 -21.91
CA LEU A 119 -12.53 -16.54 -22.06
C LEU A 119 -13.25 -16.21 -23.38
N GLY A 120 -12.74 -15.25 -24.15
CA GLY A 120 -13.26 -14.88 -25.47
C GLY A 120 -13.81 -13.46 -25.58
N PRO A 121 -14.19 -13.03 -26.78
CA PRO A 121 -14.77 -11.71 -27.01
C PRO A 121 -16.22 -11.65 -26.50
N LEU A 122 -16.65 -10.48 -26.03
CA LEU A 122 -18.04 -10.25 -25.62
C LEU A 122 -18.91 -9.64 -26.74
N THR A 123 -18.33 -9.43 -27.92
CA THR A 123 -18.98 -8.94 -29.15
C THR A 123 -18.61 -9.83 -30.34
N ASN A 124 -19.50 -9.93 -31.32
CA ASN A 124 -19.24 -10.63 -32.58
C ASN A 124 -19.83 -9.86 -33.77
N PRO A 125 -19.01 -9.40 -34.74
CA PRO A 125 -17.55 -9.41 -34.72
C PRO A 125 -16.99 -8.50 -33.61
N SER A 126 -15.79 -8.82 -33.10
CA SER A 126 -15.08 -7.99 -32.13
C SER A 126 -14.25 -6.90 -32.83
N LEU A 127 -14.43 -5.64 -32.41
CA LEU A 127 -13.83 -4.45 -32.99
C LEU A 127 -12.90 -3.75 -31.99
N ASP A 128 -12.04 -2.83 -32.48
CA ASP A 128 -11.06 -2.14 -31.63
C ASP A 128 -11.70 -1.47 -30.40
N ASN A 129 -11.15 -1.74 -29.22
CA ASN A 129 -11.66 -1.36 -27.89
C ASN A 129 -12.99 -2.00 -27.44
N ASP A 130 -13.45 -3.07 -28.09
CA ASP A 130 -14.56 -3.87 -27.54
C ASP A 130 -14.12 -4.61 -26.26
N PRO A 131 -15.07 -4.94 -25.37
CA PRO A 131 -14.78 -5.69 -24.16
C PRO A 131 -14.56 -7.19 -24.48
N HIS A 132 -13.62 -7.78 -23.76
CA HIS A 132 -13.33 -9.21 -23.77
C HIS A 132 -13.53 -9.78 -22.36
N HIS A 133 -13.90 -11.06 -22.32
CA HIS A 133 -14.12 -11.77 -21.07
C HIS A 133 -12.81 -12.41 -20.62
N VAL A 134 -12.40 -12.11 -19.39
CA VAL A 134 -11.16 -12.63 -18.82
C VAL A 134 -11.37 -13.08 -17.37
N ARG A 135 -10.64 -14.11 -16.95
CA ARG A 135 -10.54 -14.56 -15.56
C ARG A 135 -9.13 -14.35 -15.05
N CYS A 136 -8.96 -13.63 -13.95
CA CYS A 136 -7.64 -13.48 -13.35
C CYS A 136 -7.15 -14.83 -12.80
N LYS A 137 -5.96 -15.28 -13.20
CA LYS A 137 -5.38 -16.56 -12.73
C LYS A 137 -5.05 -16.57 -11.22
N HIS A 138 -4.96 -15.40 -10.58
CA HIS A 138 -4.60 -15.32 -9.15
C HIS A 138 -5.78 -15.21 -8.19
N CYS A 139 -6.77 -14.39 -8.51
CA CYS A 139 -7.93 -14.19 -7.62
C CYS A 139 -9.22 -14.79 -8.18
N GLY A 140 -9.17 -15.47 -9.32
CA GLY A 140 -10.33 -16.07 -9.98
C GLY A 140 -11.36 -15.05 -10.51
N ARG A 141 -11.09 -13.74 -10.37
CA ARG A 141 -12.06 -12.70 -10.71
C ARG A 141 -12.37 -12.70 -12.21
N LEU A 142 -13.64 -12.89 -12.53
CA LEU A 142 -14.23 -12.68 -13.85
C LEU A 142 -14.49 -11.18 -14.10
N SER A 143 -14.07 -10.68 -15.25
CA SER A 143 -14.26 -9.28 -15.64
C SER A 143 -14.40 -9.12 -17.15
N ALA A 144 -15.16 -8.09 -17.55
CA ALA A 144 -15.23 -7.61 -18.92
C ALA A 144 -14.27 -6.41 -19.09
N GLU A 145 -13.15 -6.62 -19.79
CA GLU A 145 -12.07 -5.65 -19.93
C GLU A 145 -11.73 -5.41 -21.42
N ARG A 146 -11.32 -4.20 -21.78
CA ARG A 146 -10.82 -3.91 -23.14
C ARG A 146 -9.35 -4.32 -23.24
N PRO A 147 -8.77 -4.54 -24.44
CA PRO A 147 -7.36 -4.87 -24.60
C PRO A 147 -6.41 -3.92 -23.86
N GLY A 148 -6.65 -2.61 -23.92
CA GLY A 148 -5.86 -1.62 -23.17
C GLY A 148 -5.99 -1.74 -21.64
N ASP A 149 -7.14 -2.19 -21.14
CA ASP A 149 -7.38 -2.45 -19.70
C ASP A 149 -6.77 -3.79 -19.26
N ILE A 150 -6.72 -4.79 -20.15
CA ILE A 150 -6.04 -6.08 -19.93
C ILE A 150 -4.52 -5.88 -19.79
N GLY A 151 -3.91 -5.03 -20.62
CA GLY A 151 -2.46 -4.73 -20.55
C GLY A 151 -2.03 -4.02 -19.26
N TRP A 152 -3.01 -3.59 -18.46
CA TRP A 152 -2.74 -3.20 -17.10
C TRP A 152 -2.68 -4.47 -16.20
N GLY A 153 -3.57 -5.44 -16.30
CA GLY A 153 -3.57 -6.58 -15.37
C GLY A 153 -4.49 -6.32 -14.18
N CYS A 154 -4.73 -7.34 -13.36
CA CYS A 154 -5.82 -7.31 -12.40
C CYS A 154 -5.56 -6.35 -11.23
N GLY A 155 -6.63 -5.69 -10.76
CA GLY A 155 -6.59 -4.85 -9.56
C GLY A 155 -6.06 -5.58 -8.31
N CYS A 156 -6.22 -6.90 -8.21
CA CYS A 156 -5.66 -7.70 -7.11
C CYS A 156 -4.12 -7.72 -7.11
N GLN A 157 -3.51 -7.55 -8.29
CA GLN A 157 -2.06 -7.44 -8.47
C GLN A 157 -1.59 -5.98 -8.36
N ARG A 158 -2.46 -5.01 -8.68
CA ARG A 158 -2.12 -3.58 -8.74
C ARG A 158 -2.39 -2.79 -7.47
N ARG A 159 -3.30 -3.27 -6.62
CA ARG A 159 -3.82 -2.48 -5.50
C ARG A 159 -4.05 -3.32 -4.26
N SER A 160 -3.08 -3.23 -3.34
CA SER A 160 -3.41 -2.93 -1.95
C SER A 160 -3.86 -1.47 -1.84
N ARG A 161 -5.07 -1.12 -2.31
CA ARG A 161 -5.55 0.26 -2.15
C ARG A 161 -5.91 0.49 -0.68
N ARG A 162 -5.10 1.32 -0.02
CA ARG A 162 -5.31 2.01 1.26
C ARG A 162 -5.87 1.10 2.36
N THR A 163 -4.97 0.41 3.03
CA THR A 163 -5.14 0.20 4.46
C THR A 163 -5.40 1.57 5.09
N ALA A 164 -6.40 1.66 5.97
CA ALA A 164 -6.36 2.67 7.01
C ALA A 164 -4.96 2.52 7.61
N SER A 165 -4.15 3.57 7.53
CA SER A 165 -2.77 3.50 8.01
C SER A 165 -2.84 2.89 9.41
N PRO A 166 -2.08 1.80 9.70
CA PRO A 166 -1.84 1.48 11.09
C PRO A 166 -1.38 2.77 11.75
N ALA A 167 -1.85 3.05 12.97
CA ALA A 167 -1.41 4.23 13.70
C ALA A 167 0.11 4.26 13.57
N LYS A 168 0.62 5.21 12.76
CA LYS A 168 2.05 5.37 12.56
C LYS A 168 2.61 5.33 13.97
N ILE A 169 3.67 4.56 14.22
CA ILE A 169 4.61 5.01 15.24
C ILE A 169 4.86 6.45 14.81
N LYS A 170 4.38 7.41 15.60
CA LYS A 170 4.61 8.80 15.29
C LYS A 170 6.11 8.92 15.47
N GLU A 171 6.84 8.77 14.37
CA GLU A 171 8.11 9.45 14.21
C GLU A 171 7.86 10.85 14.78
N PRO A 172 8.70 11.29 15.72
CA PRO A 172 8.54 12.61 16.32
C PRO A 172 8.33 13.58 15.17
N LYS A 173 7.19 14.28 15.21
CA LYS A 173 6.83 15.17 14.10
C LYS A 173 7.98 16.16 13.98
N VAL A 174 8.69 16.12 12.85
CA VAL A 174 9.75 17.10 12.59
C VAL A 174 9.12 18.48 12.69
N LEU A 175 9.53 19.21 13.71
CA LEU A 175 9.05 20.57 13.93
C LEU A 175 9.67 21.45 12.85
N PHE A 176 8.94 22.49 12.46
CA PHE A 176 9.38 23.40 11.43
C PHE A 176 10.73 24.03 11.78
N LYS A 177 10.95 24.39 13.04
CA LYS A 177 12.24 24.90 13.54
C LYS A 177 13.43 23.94 13.41
N ASP A 178 13.16 22.63 13.38
CA ASP A 178 14.19 21.58 13.35
C ASP A 178 14.31 20.96 11.94
N SER A 179 13.68 21.57 10.92
CA SER A 179 13.48 20.93 9.61
C SER A 179 14.49 21.32 8.52
N ASP A 180 15.50 22.13 8.84
CA ASP A 180 16.46 22.76 7.90
C ASP A 180 15.81 23.41 6.66
N HIS A 181 14.50 23.67 6.70
CA HIS A 181 13.73 24.09 5.56
C HIS A 181 13.97 25.58 5.25
N ASP A 182 14.15 25.92 3.96
CA ASP A 182 14.46 27.28 3.52
C ASP A 182 13.47 28.35 3.97
N ALA A 183 12.20 27.96 4.17
CA ALA A 183 11.15 28.85 4.69
C ALA A 183 11.48 29.43 6.09
N LEU A 184 12.37 28.82 6.88
CA LEU A 184 12.81 29.39 8.16
C LEU A 184 13.45 30.77 7.98
N LYS A 185 14.15 30.99 6.85
CA LYS A 185 14.75 32.28 6.49
C LYS A 185 13.72 33.39 6.24
N TRP A 186 12.45 33.03 6.11
CA TRP A 186 11.34 33.94 5.84
C TRP A 186 10.47 34.19 7.08
N TRP A 187 10.72 33.50 8.20
CA TRP A 187 9.90 33.63 9.39
C TRP A 187 10.08 35.01 10.04
N ASP A 188 8.96 35.69 10.32
CA ASP A 188 8.98 36.97 11.02
C ASP A 188 9.01 36.72 12.54
N TYR A 189 10.18 36.83 13.17
CA TYR A 189 10.34 36.58 14.60
C TYR A 189 9.74 37.67 15.48
N ASP A 190 9.54 38.88 14.94
CA ASP A 190 8.98 40.01 15.69
C ASP A 190 7.45 39.95 15.69
N ARG A 191 6.83 39.48 14.61
CA ARG A 191 5.36 39.41 14.46
C ARG A 191 4.74 38.08 14.83
N ASN A 192 5.53 37.01 14.98
CA ASN A 192 5.03 35.73 15.43
C ASN A 192 5.42 35.46 16.88
N ALA A 193 4.47 34.99 17.68
CA ALA A 193 4.78 34.46 19.01
C ALA A 193 5.78 33.30 18.93
N ALA A 194 6.75 33.25 19.84
CA ALA A 194 7.73 32.15 19.91
C ALA A 194 7.07 30.76 20.00
N SER A 195 5.93 30.66 20.71
CA SER A 195 5.13 29.43 20.81
C SER A 195 4.61 28.92 19.46
N SER A 196 4.42 29.81 18.48
CA SER A 196 4.04 29.44 17.12
C SER A 196 5.19 28.74 16.39
N LEU A 197 6.44 29.09 16.64
CA LEU A 197 7.56 28.40 16.01
C LEU A 197 7.85 27.06 16.70
N GLU A 198 7.80 27.05 18.04
CA GLU A 198 8.06 25.87 18.88
C GLU A 198 7.11 24.69 18.65
N THR A 199 5.88 24.97 18.19
CA THR A 199 4.86 23.93 17.98
C THR A 199 4.58 23.64 16.50
N ALA A 200 5.25 24.35 15.58
CA ALA A 200 4.95 24.25 14.16
C ALA A 200 5.47 22.94 13.62
N THR A 201 4.69 22.29 12.76
CA THR A 201 5.17 21.19 11.91
C THR A 201 5.18 21.70 10.48
N LEU A 202 5.98 21.09 9.60
CA LEU A 202 5.99 21.45 8.17
C LEU A 202 4.57 21.48 7.56
N LYS A 203 3.66 20.60 7.97
CA LYS A 203 2.30 20.54 7.42
C LYS A 203 1.26 21.38 8.17
N ALA A 204 1.67 22.29 9.05
CA ALA A 204 0.74 23.08 9.84
C ALA A 204 -0.06 24.06 8.96
N THR A 205 -1.39 24.02 9.06
CA THR A 205 -2.30 24.89 8.28
C THR A 205 -2.58 26.23 8.95
N ARG A 206 -1.94 26.52 10.08
CA ARG A 206 -2.08 27.82 10.75
C ARG A 206 -1.25 28.87 10.02
N GLU A 207 -1.78 30.07 10.03
CA GLU A 207 -1.15 31.26 9.48
C GLU A 207 0.00 31.73 10.39
N ALA A 208 1.00 32.32 9.76
CA ALA A 208 2.11 33.00 10.39
C ALA A 208 2.47 34.24 9.55
N SER A 209 3.13 35.19 10.18
CA SER A 209 3.73 36.33 9.50
C SER A 209 5.07 35.93 8.89
N TRP A 210 5.34 36.38 7.67
CA TRP A 210 6.57 36.11 6.95
C TRP A 210 7.15 37.40 6.42
N VAL A 211 8.48 37.49 6.37
CA VAL A 211 9.21 38.58 5.73
C VAL A 211 10.02 37.99 4.59
N CYS A 212 9.81 38.52 3.38
CA CYS A 212 10.63 38.12 2.25
C CYS A 212 12.08 38.57 2.44
N PRO A 213 13.07 37.66 2.46
CA PRO A 213 14.48 38.02 2.65
C PRO A 213 15.04 38.81 1.45
N THR A 214 14.38 38.77 0.29
CA THR A 214 14.82 39.47 -0.91
C THR A 214 14.34 40.92 -0.99
N CYS A 215 13.11 41.21 -0.55
CA CYS A 215 12.51 42.53 -0.73
C CYS A 215 11.96 43.17 0.56
N GLY A 216 12.03 42.47 1.70
CA GLY A 216 11.53 42.95 3.00
C GLY A 216 10.01 42.96 3.13
N HIS A 217 9.26 42.51 2.12
CA HIS A 217 7.79 42.52 2.17
C HIS A 217 7.27 41.57 3.24
N SER A 218 6.48 42.11 4.17
CA SER A 218 5.77 41.33 5.19
C SER A 218 4.40 40.90 4.68
N PHE A 219 4.06 39.62 4.84
CA PHE A 219 2.79 39.04 4.42
C PHE A 219 2.39 37.88 5.35
N VAL A 220 1.11 37.51 5.33
CA VAL A 220 0.57 36.38 6.12
C VAL A 220 0.28 35.21 5.19
N GLU A 221 0.74 34.02 5.59
CA GLU A 221 0.45 32.76 4.89
C GLU A 221 0.62 31.57 5.86
N THR A 222 0.07 30.42 5.49
CA THR A 222 0.17 29.18 6.26
C THR A 222 1.56 28.55 6.18
N VAL A 223 2.03 27.98 7.29
CA VAL A 223 3.31 27.23 7.35
C VAL A 223 3.37 26.15 6.27
N ARG A 224 2.26 25.43 6.07
CA ARG A 224 2.14 24.41 5.04
C ARG A 224 2.35 24.96 3.63
N ARG A 225 1.79 26.12 3.28
CA ARG A 225 1.99 26.67 1.92
C ARG A 225 3.41 27.15 1.68
N MET A 226 4.06 27.66 2.71
CA MET A 226 5.46 28.08 2.66
C MET A 226 6.45 26.91 2.59
N THR A 227 6.01 25.69 2.90
CA THR A 227 6.86 24.48 2.99
C THR A 227 6.53 23.40 1.97
N ASP A 228 5.25 23.19 1.61
CA ASP A 228 4.84 22.27 0.53
C ASP A 228 5.32 22.78 -0.86
N MET A 229 5.52 24.09 -0.99
CA MET A 229 6.03 24.76 -2.19
C MET A 229 7.24 25.61 -1.80
N PHE A 230 8.11 25.93 -2.77
CA PHE A 230 9.14 26.95 -2.55
C PHE A 230 8.49 28.26 -2.10
N PRO A 231 8.99 28.91 -1.01
CA PRO A 231 8.49 30.20 -0.54
C PRO A 231 8.37 31.22 -1.67
N ARG A 232 7.20 31.84 -1.83
CA ARG A 232 6.96 32.88 -2.84
C ARG A 232 6.42 34.12 -2.17
N CYS A 233 7.14 35.23 -2.34
CA CYS A 233 6.67 36.54 -1.93
C CYS A 233 5.60 37.03 -2.92
N PRO A 234 4.37 37.39 -2.46
CA PRO A 234 3.33 37.92 -3.33
C PRO A 234 3.75 39.19 -4.08
N GLN A 235 4.50 40.08 -3.42
CA GLN A 235 4.98 41.32 -4.04
C GLN A 235 6.06 41.04 -5.10
N CYS A 236 7.04 40.17 -4.83
CA CYS A 236 8.02 39.79 -5.85
C CYS A 236 7.36 39.07 -7.03
N GLU A 237 6.35 38.23 -6.77
CA GLU A 237 5.60 37.55 -7.82
C GLU A 237 4.83 38.55 -8.69
N GLN A 238 4.15 39.53 -8.10
CA GLN A 238 3.51 40.61 -8.85
C GLN A 238 4.49 41.42 -9.69
N ARG A 239 5.65 41.80 -9.13
CA ARG A 239 6.71 42.52 -9.87
C ARG A 239 7.19 41.69 -11.06
N ARG A 240 7.52 40.42 -10.83
CA ARG A 240 7.94 39.48 -11.88
C ARG A 240 6.88 39.30 -12.97
N MET A 241 5.60 39.18 -12.59
CA MET A 241 4.50 39.07 -13.56
C MET A 241 4.32 40.35 -14.37
N ALA A 242 4.48 41.53 -13.75
CA ALA A 242 4.44 42.81 -14.45
C ALA A 242 5.59 42.96 -15.44
N GLU A 243 6.80 42.54 -15.08
CA GLU A 243 7.97 42.49 -15.98
C GLU A 243 7.75 41.53 -17.15
N LEU A 244 7.28 40.31 -16.88
CA LEU A 244 6.93 39.34 -17.92
C LEU A 244 5.85 39.89 -18.87
N ARG A 245 4.87 40.65 -18.35
CA ARG A 245 3.84 41.29 -19.17
C ARG A 245 4.43 42.40 -20.05
N LYS A 246 5.32 43.24 -19.51
CA LYS A 246 6.02 44.28 -20.29
C LYS A 246 6.84 43.64 -21.40
N GLU A 247 7.58 42.58 -21.09
CA GLU A 247 8.38 41.84 -22.04
C GLU A 247 7.52 41.18 -23.14
N ARG A 248 6.45 40.47 -22.77
CA ARG A 248 5.54 39.90 -23.77
C ARG A 248 4.89 40.96 -24.64
N ASN A 249 4.57 42.13 -24.08
CA ASN A 249 4.07 43.25 -24.88
C ASN A 249 5.15 43.79 -25.83
N HIS A 250 6.40 43.85 -25.40
CA HIS A 250 7.53 44.29 -26.24
C HIS A 250 7.73 43.40 -27.47
N PHE A 251 7.52 42.09 -27.37
CA PHE A 251 7.61 41.15 -28.49
C PHE A 251 6.28 40.91 -29.21
N LYS A 252 5.20 41.57 -28.80
CA LYS A 252 3.89 41.42 -29.44
C LYS A 252 3.97 41.89 -30.89
N ASN A 253 3.57 41.03 -31.81
CA ASN A 253 3.61 41.26 -33.26
C ASN A 253 5.02 41.50 -33.86
N ARG A 254 6.11 41.32 -33.09
CA ARG A 254 7.46 41.38 -33.65
C ARG A 254 7.80 40.08 -34.36
N THR A 255 8.56 40.21 -35.44
CA THR A 255 9.03 39.09 -36.25
C THR A 255 10.49 38.78 -35.93
N VAL A 256 10.99 37.61 -36.34
CA VAL A 256 12.36 37.18 -36.08
C VAL A 256 13.38 38.15 -36.69
N SER A 257 13.12 38.65 -37.90
CA SER A 257 13.97 39.65 -38.57
C SER A 257 14.21 40.92 -37.74
N GLN A 258 13.25 41.28 -36.89
CA GLN A 258 13.32 42.48 -36.06
C GLN A 258 14.07 42.26 -34.75
N VAL A 259 14.51 41.03 -34.43
CA VAL A 259 15.25 40.68 -33.21
C VAL A 259 16.64 40.16 -33.59
N PRO A 260 17.70 40.98 -33.46
CA PRO A 260 19.04 40.65 -33.98
C PRO A 260 19.58 39.29 -33.53
N GLU A 261 19.37 38.91 -32.28
CA GLU A 261 19.84 37.65 -31.70
C GLU A 261 19.15 36.43 -32.34
N LEU A 262 17.86 36.57 -32.67
CA LEU A 262 17.09 35.53 -33.33
C LEU A 262 17.42 35.46 -34.83
N LEU A 263 17.61 36.61 -35.47
CA LEU A 263 18.02 36.69 -36.87
C LEU A 263 19.42 36.08 -37.08
N ALA A 264 20.38 36.41 -36.20
CA ALA A 264 21.73 35.87 -36.26
C ALA A 264 21.78 34.34 -36.08
N ALA A 265 20.85 33.79 -35.29
CA ALA A 265 20.72 32.35 -35.09
C ALA A 265 19.74 31.69 -36.08
N TRP A 266 19.11 32.41 -36.99
CA TRP A 266 18.07 31.88 -37.88
C TRP A 266 18.67 30.89 -38.87
N ALA A 267 18.09 29.68 -38.94
CA ALA A 267 18.55 28.62 -39.84
C ALA A 267 17.37 27.82 -40.40
N ASP A 268 16.19 28.44 -40.45
CA ASP A 268 14.95 27.90 -40.99
C ASP A 268 14.77 28.40 -42.42
N GLU A 269 14.14 27.61 -43.27
CA GLU A 269 13.91 27.95 -44.68
C GLU A 269 12.83 29.04 -44.84
N SER A 270 11.98 29.24 -43.82
CA SER A 270 10.94 30.26 -43.86
C SER A 270 11.48 31.68 -43.73
N ASN A 271 10.72 32.64 -44.28
CA ASN A 271 11.07 34.05 -44.21
C ASN A 271 11.04 34.56 -42.75
N PRO A 272 12.18 35.06 -42.20
CA PRO A 272 12.23 35.59 -40.83
C PRO A 272 11.37 36.85 -40.64
N GLU A 273 10.96 37.54 -41.71
CA GLU A 273 10.04 38.68 -41.66
C GLU A 273 8.59 38.27 -41.37
N GLU A 274 8.21 37.02 -41.63
CA GLU A 274 6.85 36.51 -41.39
C GLU A 274 6.76 35.67 -40.11
N ALA A 275 7.91 35.26 -39.55
CA ALA A 275 7.98 34.45 -38.36
C ALA A 275 7.83 35.29 -37.08
N LEU A 276 6.65 35.26 -36.46
CA LEU A 276 6.40 35.96 -35.19
C LEU A 276 7.18 35.35 -34.01
N VAL A 277 7.77 36.21 -33.18
CA VAL A 277 8.58 35.81 -32.02
C VAL A 277 7.79 35.01 -31.00
N LEU A 278 6.57 35.47 -30.68
CA LEU A 278 5.69 34.87 -29.66
C LEU A 278 4.81 33.73 -30.18
N ASN A 279 4.98 33.32 -31.44
CA ASN A 279 4.19 32.24 -31.98
C ASN A 279 4.75 30.88 -31.54
N ASN A 280 3.92 30.05 -30.92
CA ASN A 280 4.33 28.77 -30.35
C ASN A 280 4.49 27.67 -31.42
N PHE A 281 3.87 27.81 -32.59
CA PHE A 281 3.93 26.82 -33.66
C PHE A 281 3.87 27.46 -35.06
N PRO A 282 4.55 26.89 -36.07
CA PRO A 282 5.44 25.73 -35.99
C PRO A 282 6.76 26.08 -35.30
N LEU A 283 7.46 25.05 -34.78
CA LEU A 283 8.82 25.21 -34.28
C LEU A 283 9.75 25.59 -35.44
N ARG A 284 10.68 26.51 -35.18
CA ARG A 284 11.63 27.02 -36.17
C ARG A 284 13.04 26.48 -35.92
N ARG A 285 13.80 26.29 -37.00
CA ARG A 285 15.18 25.84 -36.94
C ARG A 285 16.12 27.01 -36.66
N PHE A 286 16.92 26.88 -35.61
CA PHE A 286 18.00 27.80 -35.28
C PHE A 286 19.36 27.12 -35.43
N ARG A 287 20.43 27.89 -35.52
CA ARG A 287 21.82 27.43 -35.42
C ARG A 287 22.51 28.19 -34.29
N CYS A 288 23.00 27.47 -33.28
CA CYS A 288 23.75 28.10 -32.19
C CYS A 288 25.26 28.22 -32.52
N PRO A 289 26.04 29.00 -31.74
CA PRO A 289 27.48 29.15 -31.96
C PRO A 289 28.26 27.83 -31.94
N GLU A 290 27.86 26.89 -31.07
CA GLU A 290 28.40 25.52 -30.99
C GLU A 290 27.98 24.61 -32.17
N GLY A 291 27.28 25.15 -33.18
CA GLY A 291 26.89 24.43 -34.39
C GLY A 291 25.68 23.49 -34.25
N HIS A 292 25.00 23.47 -33.11
CA HIS A 292 23.75 22.70 -32.95
C HIS A 292 22.59 23.35 -33.71
N HIS A 293 21.65 22.52 -34.19
CA HIS A 293 20.51 22.97 -34.99
C HIS A 293 19.14 22.63 -34.34
N PRO A 294 18.78 23.26 -33.21
CA PRO A 294 17.54 22.94 -32.52
C PRO A 294 16.31 23.43 -33.28
N ARG A 295 15.21 22.67 -33.16
CA ARG A 295 13.86 23.15 -33.46
C ARG A 295 13.21 23.70 -32.20
N ALA A 296 12.89 24.98 -32.19
CA ALA A 296 12.38 25.68 -31.01
C ALA A 296 11.39 26.78 -31.38
N VAL A 297 10.59 27.20 -30.39
CA VAL A 297 9.83 28.44 -30.46
C VAL A 297 10.82 29.62 -30.41
N PRO A 298 10.70 30.66 -31.27
CA PRO A 298 11.65 31.76 -31.28
C PRO A 298 11.82 32.43 -29.92
N TYR A 299 10.72 32.77 -29.24
CA TYR A 299 10.78 33.34 -27.88
C TYR A 299 11.51 32.43 -26.88
N THR A 300 11.27 31.11 -26.91
CA THR A 300 11.93 30.15 -26.01
C THR A 300 13.42 30.05 -26.31
N TYR A 301 13.83 30.06 -27.59
CA TYR A 301 15.23 30.07 -27.99
C TYR A 301 15.93 31.37 -27.56
N LEU A 302 15.29 32.52 -27.75
CA LEU A 302 15.79 33.81 -27.27
C LEU A 302 16.06 33.80 -25.76
N LYS A 303 15.13 33.23 -24.99
CA LYS A 303 15.19 33.27 -23.52
C LYS A 303 16.12 32.24 -22.89
N HIS A 304 16.26 31.07 -23.49
CA HIS A 304 16.97 29.95 -22.88
C HIS A 304 18.11 29.39 -23.73
N GLY A 305 18.36 29.99 -24.90
CA GLY A 305 19.37 29.56 -25.85
C GLY A 305 19.14 28.15 -26.40
N CYS A 306 20.23 27.55 -26.84
CA CYS A 306 20.21 26.21 -27.42
C CYS A 306 19.91 25.14 -26.35
N PRO A 307 18.86 24.31 -26.53
CA PRO A 307 18.53 23.24 -25.58
C PRO A 307 19.63 22.19 -25.46
N SER A 308 20.41 21.93 -26.52
CA SER A 308 21.53 20.98 -26.49
C SER A 308 22.68 21.48 -25.61
N CYS A 309 23.05 22.76 -25.72
CA CYS A 309 24.08 23.36 -24.87
C CYS A 309 23.67 23.31 -23.39
N ARG A 310 22.43 23.71 -23.08
CA ARG A 310 21.89 23.64 -21.72
C ARG A 310 21.85 22.20 -21.18
N ALA A 311 21.49 21.22 -22.02
CA ALA A 311 21.53 19.81 -21.62
C ALA A 311 22.97 19.32 -21.33
N ASN A 312 23.96 19.80 -22.09
CA ASN A 312 25.37 19.50 -21.83
C ASN A 312 25.85 20.12 -20.52
N GLU A 313 25.49 21.38 -20.23
CA GLU A 313 25.79 22.03 -18.94
C GLU A 313 25.19 21.25 -17.77
N THR A 314 23.90 20.87 -17.86
CA THR A 314 23.27 20.03 -16.83
C THR A 314 23.99 18.69 -16.66
N ARG A 315 24.46 18.06 -17.75
CA ARG A 315 25.21 16.80 -17.67
C ARG A 315 26.54 16.99 -16.94
N ILE A 316 27.28 18.05 -17.24
CA ILE A 316 28.55 18.37 -16.58
C ILE A 316 28.33 18.63 -15.09
N ALA A 317 27.34 19.45 -14.73
CA ALA A 317 27.02 19.73 -13.33
C ALA A 317 26.65 18.45 -12.55
N ASN A 318 25.87 17.56 -13.15
CA ASN A 318 25.53 16.28 -12.50
C ASN A 318 26.76 15.36 -12.35
N GLN A 319 27.74 15.43 -13.25
CA GLN A 319 28.99 14.68 -13.12
C GLN A 319 29.84 15.20 -11.96
N ILE A 320 29.98 16.52 -11.84
CA ILE A 320 30.72 17.16 -10.73
C ILE A 320 30.14 16.71 -9.39
N VAL A 321 28.82 16.76 -9.23
CA VAL A 321 28.14 16.30 -8.00
C VAL A 321 28.39 14.81 -7.74
N ALA A 322 28.40 13.98 -8.78
CA ALA A 322 28.69 12.54 -8.65
C ALA A 322 30.14 12.25 -8.27
N ASP A 323 31.08 13.11 -8.69
CA ASP A 323 32.50 13.00 -8.37
C ASP A 323 32.79 13.47 -6.93
N GLU A 324 32.11 14.52 -6.45
CA GLU A 324 32.21 15.02 -5.07
C GLU A 324 31.58 14.07 -4.03
N ALA A 325 30.54 13.31 -4.42
CA ALA A 325 29.81 12.38 -3.55
C ALA A 325 29.65 11.00 -4.20
N PRO A 326 30.68 10.12 -4.19
CA PRO A 326 30.70 8.89 -4.98
C PRO A 326 29.61 7.87 -4.59
N ASN A 327 29.09 7.93 -3.36
CA ASN A 327 28.02 7.05 -2.86
C ASN A 327 26.62 7.67 -2.98
N ALA A 328 26.49 8.89 -3.50
CA ALA A 328 25.21 9.55 -3.69
C ALA A 328 24.65 9.21 -5.07
N PHE A 329 23.50 8.52 -5.09
CA PHE A 329 22.78 8.21 -6.31
C PHE A 329 21.57 9.14 -6.45
N ARG A 330 21.26 9.54 -7.68
CA ARG A 330 20.00 10.22 -7.98
C ARG A 330 18.79 9.27 -8.00
N LEU A 331 19.05 7.98 -8.24
CA LEU A 331 18.05 6.91 -8.14
C LEU A 331 17.84 6.51 -6.68
N HIS A 332 16.70 5.87 -6.40
CA HIS A 332 16.49 5.24 -5.09
C HIS A 332 17.61 4.21 -4.82
N PRO A 333 18.18 4.12 -3.59
CA PRO A 333 19.29 3.21 -3.31
C PRO A 333 19.03 1.75 -3.68
N GLU A 334 17.82 1.24 -3.38
CA GLU A 334 17.41 -0.12 -3.74
C GLU A 334 17.35 -0.35 -5.26
N MET A 335 17.09 0.70 -6.05
CA MET A 335 17.10 0.59 -7.51
C MET A 335 18.52 0.66 -8.04
N ALA A 336 19.34 1.57 -7.50
CA ALA A 336 20.74 1.71 -7.89
C ALA A 336 21.54 0.42 -7.63
N SER A 337 21.22 -0.32 -6.56
CA SER A 337 21.87 -1.61 -6.25
C SER A 337 21.60 -2.72 -7.26
N GLN A 338 20.59 -2.55 -8.13
CA GLN A 338 20.27 -3.51 -9.19
C GLN A 338 20.90 -3.14 -10.53
N TRP A 339 21.73 -2.09 -10.57
CA TRP A 339 22.43 -1.71 -11.79
C TRP A 339 23.39 -2.82 -12.20
N HIS A 340 23.32 -3.24 -13.47
CA HIS A 340 24.23 -4.27 -13.94
C HIS A 340 25.68 -3.77 -13.95
N PRO A 341 26.66 -4.53 -13.40
CA PRO A 341 28.03 -4.07 -13.22
C PRO A 341 28.75 -3.73 -14.54
N THR A 342 28.54 -4.52 -15.60
CA THR A 342 29.28 -4.36 -16.87
C THR A 342 28.44 -4.06 -18.12
N ALA A 343 27.11 -4.18 -18.06
CA ALA A 343 26.24 -4.10 -19.26
C ALA A 343 25.88 -2.67 -19.67
N ASN A 344 26.23 -1.66 -18.85
CA ASN A 344 25.96 -0.26 -19.13
C ASN A 344 27.25 0.59 -19.21
N PRO A 345 28.29 0.20 -19.98
CA PRO A 345 29.64 0.76 -19.89
C PRO A 345 29.76 2.26 -20.25
N LYS A 346 28.76 2.82 -20.94
CA LYS A 346 28.72 4.24 -21.32
C LYS A 346 28.06 5.13 -20.27
N TRP A 347 27.50 4.55 -19.21
CA TRP A 347 26.59 5.24 -18.31
C TRP A 347 27.02 5.05 -16.87
N ASP A 348 27.20 6.16 -16.18
CA ASP A 348 27.39 6.19 -14.75
C ASP A 348 26.03 6.29 -14.06
N VAL A 349 25.65 5.23 -13.33
CA VAL A 349 24.39 5.12 -12.59
C VAL A 349 24.13 6.32 -11.66
N ARG A 350 25.18 6.94 -11.12
CA ARG A 350 25.09 8.09 -10.19
C ARG A 350 24.50 9.32 -10.87
N THR A 351 24.71 9.47 -12.17
CA THR A 351 24.25 10.63 -12.95
C THR A 351 22.82 10.46 -13.49
N ILE A 352 22.27 9.24 -13.45
CA ILE A 352 21.01 8.89 -14.12
C ILE A 352 19.81 9.46 -13.37
N SER A 353 18.98 10.22 -14.09
CA SER A 353 17.73 10.76 -13.55
C SER A 353 16.66 9.66 -13.37
N PRO A 354 15.91 9.65 -12.24
CA PRO A 354 14.73 8.80 -12.06
C PRO A 354 13.67 8.98 -13.15
N GLY A 355 13.61 10.15 -13.79
CA GLY A 355 12.68 10.46 -14.87
C GLY A 355 13.10 9.93 -16.25
N SER A 356 14.28 9.30 -16.35
CA SER A 356 14.81 8.79 -17.63
C SER A 356 13.90 7.71 -18.21
N ARG A 357 13.57 7.86 -19.50
CA ARG A 357 12.87 6.84 -20.30
C ARG A 357 13.82 5.90 -21.04
N ARG A 358 15.13 6.11 -20.90
CA ARG A 358 16.15 5.28 -21.54
C ARG A 358 16.18 3.90 -20.89
N GLN A 359 16.33 2.86 -21.70
CA GLN A 359 16.47 1.48 -21.26
C GLN A 359 17.90 1.22 -20.79
N PHE A 360 18.03 0.59 -19.62
CA PHE A 360 19.29 0.10 -19.08
C PHE A 360 19.14 -1.36 -18.66
N THR A 361 20.26 -2.07 -18.60
CA THR A 361 20.28 -3.46 -18.13
C THR A 361 20.43 -3.49 -16.62
N TRP A 362 19.60 -4.30 -15.97
CA TRP A 362 19.55 -4.49 -14.52
C TRP A 362 19.83 -5.95 -14.17
N LEU A 363 20.30 -6.18 -12.95
CA LEU A 363 20.65 -7.48 -12.40
C LEU A 363 19.99 -7.65 -11.02
N CYS A 364 19.35 -8.79 -10.81
CA CYS A 364 18.83 -9.19 -9.51
C CYS A 364 19.94 -9.90 -8.76
N ALA A 365 20.36 -9.37 -7.61
CA ALA A 365 21.42 -9.98 -6.81
C ALA A 365 20.98 -11.33 -6.20
N GLU A 366 19.68 -11.50 -5.96
CA GLU A 366 19.13 -12.67 -5.26
C GLU A 366 18.97 -13.88 -6.18
N CYS A 367 18.59 -13.68 -7.45
CA CYS A 367 18.38 -14.79 -8.39
C CYS A 367 19.27 -14.74 -9.65
N GLY A 368 20.09 -13.71 -9.81
CA GLY A 368 20.94 -13.52 -11.00
C GLY A 368 20.19 -13.10 -12.27
N HIS A 369 18.87 -12.87 -12.21
CA HIS A 369 18.08 -12.49 -13.38
C HIS A 369 18.51 -11.14 -13.95
N THR A 370 18.64 -11.09 -15.28
CA THR A 370 18.99 -9.88 -16.05
C THR A 370 17.85 -9.43 -16.94
N TRP A 371 17.55 -8.13 -16.94
CA TRP A 371 16.49 -7.57 -17.77
C TRP A 371 16.73 -6.11 -18.14
N MET A 372 16.02 -5.63 -19.15
CA MET A 372 16.02 -4.22 -19.57
C MET A 372 14.78 -3.50 -19.10
N ASP A 373 14.96 -2.34 -18.48
CA ASP A 373 13.87 -1.41 -18.16
C ASP A 373 14.40 0.02 -18.02
N SER A 374 13.52 1.02 -18.02
CA SER A 374 13.84 2.42 -17.76
C SER A 374 13.71 2.79 -16.28
N PRO A 375 14.54 3.71 -15.74
CA PRO A 375 14.40 4.19 -14.37
C PRO A 375 13.01 4.76 -14.07
N LYS A 376 12.41 5.45 -15.05
CA LYS A 376 11.06 5.98 -14.92
C LYS A 376 10.01 4.88 -14.78
N GLY A 377 10.11 3.81 -15.58
CA GLY A 377 9.23 2.64 -15.50
C GLY A 377 9.31 1.94 -14.15
N ARG A 378 10.53 1.84 -13.60
CA ARG A 378 10.80 1.22 -12.30
C ARG A 378 10.44 2.09 -11.10
N SER A 379 10.27 3.39 -11.29
CA SER A 379 9.92 4.33 -10.20
C SER A 379 8.43 4.31 -9.83
N TYR A 380 7.60 3.60 -10.60
CA TYR A 380 6.17 3.46 -10.28
C TYR A 380 5.98 2.50 -9.09
N ALA A 381 5.03 2.80 -8.21
CA ALA A 381 4.74 1.95 -7.04
C ALA A 381 4.28 0.51 -7.41
N SER A 382 3.83 0.30 -8.65
CA SER A 382 3.45 -1.01 -9.19
C SER A 382 4.61 -1.76 -9.85
N ALA A 383 5.77 -1.13 -10.01
CA ALA A 383 6.92 -1.78 -10.61
C ALA A 383 7.48 -2.85 -9.67
N LEU A 384 7.85 -3.99 -10.27
CA LEU A 384 8.57 -5.03 -9.56
C LEU A 384 10.04 -4.62 -9.43
N ARG A 385 10.63 -4.98 -8.29
CA ARG A 385 12.08 -4.93 -8.10
C ARG A 385 12.76 -5.96 -8.98
N CYS A 386 12.22 -7.16 -9.11
CA CYS A 386 12.67 -8.17 -10.07
C CYS A 386 11.45 -8.85 -10.69
N PRO A 387 11.33 -8.93 -12.02
CA PRO A 387 10.21 -9.60 -12.68
C PRO A 387 10.22 -11.11 -12.43
N GLU A 388 11.40 -11.74 -12.39
CA GLU A 388 11.54 -13.19 -12.12
C GLU A 388 11.13 -13.58 -10.69
N CYS A 389 11.77 -13.00 -9.67
CA CYS A 389 11.39 -13.24 -8.25
C CYS A 389 10.00 -12.72 -7.89
N ARG A 390 9.45 -11.83 -8.74
CA ARG A 390 8.31 -10.97 -8.43
C ARG A 390 8.46 -10.19 -7.12
N SER A 391 9.70 -9.85 -6.77
CA SER A 391 9.99 -9.03 -5.58
C SER A 391 9.54 -7.59 -5.81
N ILE A 392 9.23 -6.88 -4.74
CA ILE A 392 8.79 -5.47 -4.78
C ILE A 392 9.85 -4.55 -4.16
N PHE A 393 9.82 -3.28 -4.55
CA PHE A 393 10.58 -2.23 -3.84
C PHE A 393 10.00 -1.97 -2.44
N ASP A 394 10.85 -1.58 -1.50
CA ASP A 394 10.59 -1.44 -0.07
C ASP A 394 9.95 -2.69 0.55
N SER A 395 10.45 -3.86 0.15
CA SER A 395 10.02 -5.11 0.75
C SER A 395 10.46 -5.23 2.21
N LEU A 396 9.84 -6.14 2.97
CA LEU A 396 10.25 -6.47 4.34
C LEU A 396 11.71 -6.92 4.35
N ALA A 397 12.09 -7.80 3.42
CA ALA A 397 13.45 -8.31 3.33
C ALA A 397 14.50 -7.22 3.04
N TYR A 398 14.13 -6.18 2.29
CA TYR A 398 15.05 -5.07 2.02
C TYR A 398 15.28 -4.19 3.26
N HIS A 399 14.22 -3.85 4.01
CA HIS A 399 14.31 -2.95 5.16
C HIS A 399 14.68 -3.66 6.47
N HIS A 400 14.30 -4.93 6.61
CA HIS A 400 14.43 -5.73 7.83
C HIS A 400 14.90 -7.15 7.48
N PRO A 401 16.17 -7.32 7.05
CA PRO A 401 16.71 -8.63 6.68
C PRO A 401 16.73 -9.63 7.86
N ASP A 402 16.85 -9.12 9.09
CA ASP A 402 16.71 -9.85 10.35
C ASP A 402 15.31 -10.47 10.49
N LEU A 403 14.25 -9.67 10.29
CA LEU A 403 12.89 -10.18 10.32
C LEU A 403 12.59 -11.11 9.15
N ALA A 404 13.17 -10.87 7.98
CA ALA A 404 13.02 -11.76 6.84
C ALA A 404 13.65 -13.13 7.07
N ALA A 405 14.70 -13.24 7.89
CA ALA A 405 15.28 -14.53 8.28
C ALA A 405 14.35 -15.32 9.21
N GLU A 406 13.50 -14.65 9.98
CA GLU A 406 12.47 -15.27 10.83
C GLU A 406 11.16 -15.56 10.08
N TRP A 407 11.11 -15.32 8.76
CA TRP A 407 9.91 -15.50 7.94
C TRP A 407 9.67 -16.97 7.64
N SER A 408 8.47 -17.48 7.96
CA SER A 408 8.11 -18.87 7.63
C SER A 408 7.82 -19.04 6.13
N ASP A 409 8.24 -20.16 5.56
CA ASP A 409 7.92 -20.58 4.19
C ASP A 409 6.44 -20.94 3.98
N ASP A 410 5.69 -21.20 5.06
CA ASP A 410 4.24 -21.47 5.01
C ASP A 410 3.42 -20.21 4.71
N ASN A 411 4.06 -19.04 4.71
CA ASN A 411 3.39 -17.80 4.37
C ASN A 411 3.03 -17.76 2.86
N PRO A 412 1.85 -17.23 2.49
CA PRO A 412 1.42 -17.17 1.09
C PRO A 412 2.24 -16.21 0.20
N LYS A 413 3.17 -15.45 0.80
CA LYS A 413 4.08 -14.52 0.13
C LYS A 413 5.43 -14.54 0.83
N THR A 414 6.50 -14.35 0.05
CA THR A 414 7.85 -14.20 0.60
C THR A 414 8.06 -12.81 1.23
N ALA A 415 9.07 -12.67 2.08
CA ALA A 415 9.46 -11.39 2.66
C ALA A 415 9.87 -10.34 1.60
N TRP A 416 10.27 -10.78 0.40
CA TRP A 416 10.56 -9.92 -0.77
C TRP A 416 9.32 -9.42 -1.51
N GLN A 417 8.13 -9.98 -1.21
CA GLN A 417 6.87 -9.71 -1.91
C GLN A 417 5.86 -8.91 -1.07
N ILE A 418 6.27 -8.47 0.12
CA ILE A 418 5.42 -7.76 1.07
C ILE A 418 6.16 -6.55 1.65
N ARG A 419 5.44 -5.45 1.90
CA ARG A 419 5.99 -4.27 2.57
C ARG A 419 5.85 -4.41 4.09
N PRO A 420 6.75 -3.83 4.92
CA PRO A 420 6.66 -3.89 6.39
C PRO A 420 5.31 -3.43 6.95
N SER A 421 4.63 -2.49 6.28
CA SER A 421 3.35 -1.94 6.72
C SER A 421 2.12 -2.73 6.23
N SER A 422 2.30 -3.89 5.60
CA SER A 422 1.21 -4.67 5.03
C SER A 422 0.31 -5.28 6.11
N THR A 423 -0.98 -5.43 5.79
CA THR A 423 -1.98 -6.07 6.66
C THR A 423 -2.82 -7.10 5.90
N ILE A 424 -2.30 -7.61 4.77
CA ILE A 424 -3.05 -8.49 3.87
C ILE A 424 -3.35 -9.85 4.55
N PHE A 425 -2.42 -10.34 5.36
CA PHE A 425 -2.58 -11.50 6.23
C PHE A 425 -1.73 -11.33 7.48
N ILE A 426 -1.89 -12.22 8.46
CA ILE A 426 -1.04 -12.28 9.66
C ILE A 426 0.05 -13.31 9.40
N PRO A 427 1.32 -12.92 9.30
CA PRO A 427 2.40 -13.87 9.02
C PRO A 427 2.65 -14.85 10.15
N VAL A 428 3.13 -16.01 9.75
CA VAL A 428 3.79 -17.02 10.58
C VAL A 428 5.28 -16.71 10.63
N TRP A 429 5.87 -16.84 11.81
CA TRP A 429 7.28 -16.57 12.07
C TRP A 429 7.92 -17.79 12.71
N VAL A 430 9.18 -18.02 12.37
CA VAL A 430 10.06 -19.00 12.98
C VAL A 430 11.02 -18.23 13.89
N CYS A 431 11.08 -18.60 15.17
CA CYS A 431 11.95 -17.91 16.12
C CYS A 431 13.42 -18.09 15.74
N ALA A 432 14.18 -17.00 15.72
CA ALA A 432 15.62 -17.04 15.46
C ALA A 432 16.42 -17.83 16.53
N THR A 433 15.96 -17.86 17.78
CA THR A 433 16.65 -18.52 18.90
C THR A 433 16.37 -20.03 18.95
N GLU A 434 15.12 -20.42 18.68
CA GLU A 434 14.65 -21.79 18.80
C GLU A 434 13.69 -22.09 17.64
N PRO A 435 14.17 -22.70 16.54
CA PRO A 435 13.38 -22.88 15.33
C PRO A 435 12.10 -23.70 15.51
N SER A 436 11.97 -24.49 16.57
CA SER A 436 10.72 -25.18 16.91
C SER A 436 9.59 -24.21 17.33
N HIS A 437 9.92 -23.00 17.79
CA HIS A 437 8.92 -21.99 18.12
C HIS A 437 8.38 -21.31 16.84
N VAL A 438 7.20 -21.78 16.41
CA VAL A 438 6.47 -21.23 15.27
C VAL A 438 5.23 -20.48 15.76
N PHE A 439 5.14 -19.19 15.42
CA PHE A 439 4.10 -18.32 15.97
C PHE A 439 3.54 -17.32 14.96
N THR A 440 2.31 -16.86 15.17
CA THR A 440 1.69 -15.83 14.32
C THR A 440 1.78 -14.45 14.97
N MET A 441 2.18 -13.44 14.22
CA MET A 441 2.23 -12.06 14.69
C MET A 441 2.08 -11.09 13.52
N SER A 442 1.40 -9.95 13.73
CA SER A 442 1.30 -8.93 12.68
C SER A 442 2.67 -8.32 12.37
N LEU A 443 2.90 -7.96 11.10
CA LEU A 443 4.11 -7.26 10.66
C LEU A 443 4.40 -6.00 11.49
N ALA A 444 3.37 -5.19 11.78
CA ALA A 444 3.53 -3.97 12.56
C ALA A 444 4.03 -4.28 13.98
N ALA A 445 3.49 -5.30 14.65
CA ALA A 445 3.96 -5.70 15.97
C ALA A 445 5.41 -6.22 15.92
N ARG A 446 5.76 -7.04 14.92
CA ARG A 446 7.14 -7.53 14.75
C ARG A 446 8.14 -6.44 14.45
N SER A 447 7.80 -5.53 13.53
CA SER A 447 8.63 -4.36 13.18
C SER A 447 8.84 -3.42 14.37
N ASN A 448 7.95 -3.46 15.37
CA ASN A 448 8.05 -2.66 16.60
C ASN A 448 8.75 -3.39 17.75
N GLY A 449 9.50 -4.47 17.46
CA GLY A 449 10.24 -5.24 18.47
C GLY A 449 9.43 -6.35 19.14
N GLY A 450 8.32 -6.79 18.53
CA GLY A 450 7.57 -7.95 19.01
C GLY A 450 8.44 -9.22 19.00
N MET A 451 8.61 -9.84 20.16
CA MET A 451 9.42 -11.03 20.36
C MET A 451 8.61 -12.32 20.25
N CYS A 452 9.30 -13.46 20.08
CA CYS A 452 8.71 -14.78 20.19
C CYS A 452 7.93 -14.91 21.52
N PRO A 453 6.63 -15.27 21.52
CA PRO A 453 5.83 -15.40 22.74
C PRO A 453 6.32 -16.49 23.70
N GLU A 454 7.03 -17.49 23.17
CA GLU A 454 7.59 -18.61 23.94
C GLU A 454 8.89 -18.18 24.63
N CYS A 455 9.81 -17.52 23.91
CA CYS A 455 11.05 -17.00 24.48
C CYS A 455 10.86 -15.75 25.35
N SER A 456 9.81 -14.95 25.11
CA SER A 456 9.59 -13.69 25.84
C SER A 456 9.02 -13.93 27.23
N GLU A 457 9.73 -13.44 28.25
CA GLU A 457 9.22 -13.31 29.62
C GLU A 457 8.36 -12.05 29.80
N HIS A 458 8.37 -11.13 28.83
CA HIS A 458 7.66 -9.87 28.96
C HIS A 458 6.14 -10.08 28.93
N GLY A 459 5.47 -9.62 29.99
CA GLY A 459 4.02 -9.78 30.18
C GLY A 459 3.61 -11.12 30.77
N LYS A 460 4.56 -11.96 31.21
CA LYS A 460 4.30 -13.18 31.99
C LYS A 460 4.54 -12.91 33.47
N SER A 461 3.73 -13.49 34.35
CA SER A 461 3.94 -13.32 35.79
C SER A 461 5.05 -14.26 36.29
N ARG A 462 5.73 -13.89 37.39
CA ARG A 462 6.72 -14.78 38.02
C ARG A 462 6.12 -16.14 38.42
N VAL A 463 4.85 -16.13 38.84
CA VAL A 463 4.13 -17.34 39.24
C VAL A 463 3.80 -18.21 38.02
N GLU A 464 3.34 -17.61 36.93
CA GLU A 464 3.12 -18.29 35.64
C GLU A 464 4.41 -18.96 35.13
N LEU A 465 5.54 -18.24 35.16
CA LEU A 465 6.84 -18.78 34.75
C LEU A 465 7.30 -19.95 35.64
N ALA A 466 7.03 -19.90 36.95
CA ALA A 466 7.36 -21.00 37.86
C ALA A 466 6.53 -22.26 37.57
N HIS A 467 5.24 -22.11 37.24
CA HIS A 467 4.41 -23.22 36.78
C HIS A 467 4.85 -23.75 35.41
N TYR A 468 5.25 -22.86 34.49
CA TYR A 468 5.82 -23.29 33.21
C TYR A 468 7.09 -24.13 33.40
N GLN A 469 8.04 -23.69 34.25
CA GLN A 469 9.27 -24.43 34.53
C GLN A 469 8.98 -25.80 35.15
N SER A 470 8.02 -25.87 36.07
CA SER A 470 7.58 -27.14 36.66
C SER A 470 6.92 -28.06 35.63
N ALA A 471 6.04 -27.52 34.77
CA ALA A 471 5.44 -28.27 33.67
C ALA A 471 6.51 -28.80 32.70
N GLN A 472 7.51 -27.97 32.36
CA GLN A 472 8.62 -28.37 31.51
C GLN A 472 9.45 -29.49 32.13
N LYS A 473 9.70 -29.43 33.45
CA LYS A 473 10.41 -30.49 34.19
C LYS A 473 9.62 -31.80 34.23
N GLN A 474 8.29 -31.72 34.39
CA GLN A 474 7.42 -32.88 34.51
C GLN A 474 7.14 -33.56 33.17
N PHE A 475 6.83 -32.79 32.13
CA PHE A 475 6.37 -33.30 30.84
C PHE A 475 7.42 -33.27 29.73
N GLY A 476 8.48 -32.45 29.87
CA GLY A 476 9.60 -32.36 28.92
C GLY A 476 9.34 -31.60 27.62
N ASN A 477 8.07 -31.30 27.29
CA ASN A 477 7.65 -30.65 26.05
C ASN A 477 6.60 -29.54 26.27
N ALA A 478 6.67 -28.85 27.41
CA ALA A 478 5.80 -27.72 27.70
C ALA A 478 6.22 -26.48 26.89
N SER A 479 5.23 -25.75 26.40
CA SER A 479 5.40 -24.44 25.77
C SER A 479 4.68 -23.37 26.58
N SER A 480 5.20 -22.14 26.58
CA SER A 480 4.57 -21.02 27.30
C SER A 480 4.09 -19.91 26.37
N GLY A 481 2.89 -19.38 26.57
CA GLY A 481 2.42 -18.20 25.85
C GLY A 481 1.98 -18.45 24.41
N ARG A 482 1.80 -19.71 23.99
CA ARG A 482 1.33 -20.08 22.64
C ARG A 482 -0.08 -19.54 22.39
N THR A 483 -0.36 -19.18 21.14
CA THR A 483 -1.69 -18.68 20.73
C THR A 483 -2.43 -19.73 19.91
N PHE A 484 -3.59 -20.17 20.39
CA PHE A 484 -4.44 -21.13 19.72
C PHE A 484 -5.63 -20.42 19.06
N THR A 485 -6.01 -20.87 17.86
CA THR A 485 -7.21 -20.40 17.17
C THR A 485 -8.30 -21.45 17.32
N VAL A 486 -9.43 -21.06 17.90
CA VAL A 486 -10.45 -21.98 18.41
C VAL A 486 -11.83 -21.54 17.90
N GLY A 487 -12.64 -22.47 17.40
CA GLY A 487 -13.97 -22.21 16.82
C GLY A 487 -14.06 -22.32 15.29
N SER A 488 -15.28 -22.27 14.75
CA SER A 488 -15.60 -22.31 13.31
C SER A 488 -15.61 -20.91 12.69
N ASP A 489 -15.73 -20.76 11.37
CA ASP A 489 -15.46 -19.50 10.65
C ASP A 489 -16.11 -18.22 11.22
N LEU A 490 -17.33 -18.31 11.75
CA LEU A 490 -18.04 -17.18 12.39
C LEU A 490 -17.73 -17.00 13.89
N THR A 491 -17.12 -17.99 14.53
CA THR A 491 -16.81 -18.03 15.97
C THR A 491 -15.32 -18.11 16.29
N LYS A 492 -14.43 -18.12 15.28
CA LYS A 492 -12.98 -18.17 15.44
C LYS A 492 -12.48 -17.10 16.42
N ARG A 493 -11.90 -17.56 17.53
CA ARG A 493 -11.22 -16.71 18.52
C ARG A 493 -9.78 -17.16 18.68
N LYS A 494 -8.90 -16.19 18.89
CA LYS A 494 -7.50 -16.44 19.26
C LYS A 494 -7.35 -16.30 20.77
N TRP A 495 -6.79 -17.31 21.40
CA TRP A 495 -6.50 -17.32 22.83
C TRP A 495 -5.01 -17.53 23.04
N ARG A 496 -4.37 -16.59 23.75
CA ARG A 496 -3.05 -16.82 24.32
C ARG A 496 -3.23 -17.70 25.55
N ILE A 497 -2.43 -18.76 25.62
CA ILE A 497 -2.46 -19.77 26.67
C ILE A 497 -1.16 -19.68 27.46
N ASP A 498 -1.25 -19.79 28.77
CA ASP A 498 -0.10 -19.64 29.66
C ASP A 498 0.88 -20.80 29.50
N ILE A 499 0.39 -22.05 29.56
CA ILE A 499 1.17 -23.27 29.35
C ILE A 499 0.38 -24.25 28.47
N SER A 500 1.05 -24.88 27.51
CA SER A 500 0.50 -25.99 26.73
C SER A 500 1.47 -27.16 26.69
N VAL A 501 0.96 -28.39 26.76
CA VAL A 501 1.75 -29.64 26.74
C VAL A 501 1.09 -30.60 25.74
N GLU A 502 1.89 -31.24 24.89
CA GLU A 502 1.41 -32.31 24.01
C GLU A 502 1.53 -33.65 24.74
N LEU A 503 0.40 -34.35 24.91
CA LEU A 503 0.35 -35.60 25.65
C LEU A 503 0.66 -36.80 24.75
N ALA A 504 0.99 -37.94 25.35
CA ALA A 504 1.40 -39.15 24.63
C ALA A 504 0.30 -39.72 23.70
N ASP A 505 -0.97 -39.42 23.97
CA ASP A 505 -2.12 -39.79 23.14
C ASP A 505 -2.43 -38.77 22.03
N GLY A 506 -1.58 -37.76 21.86
CA GLY A 506 -1.75 -36.69 20.88
C GLY A 506 -2.73 -35.59 21.31
N ALA A 507 -3.33 -35.68 22.50
CA ALA A 507 -4.17 -34.61 23.03
C ALA A 507 -3.31 -33.44 23.52
N LEU A 508 -3.83 -32.23 23.39
CA LEU A 508 -3.21 -31.01 23.92
C LEU A 508 -3.77 -30.70 25.30
N LEU A 509 -2.89 -30.66 26.30
CA LEU A 509 -3.16 -30.12 27.62
C LEU A 509 -2.91 -28.62 27.63
N ILE A 510 -3.85 -27.87 28.19
CA ILE A 510 -3.85 -26.42 28.32
C ILE A 510 -3.93 -26.08 29.81
N VAL A 511 -2.94 -25.39 30.36
CA VAL A 511 -2.93 -24.94 31.76
C VAL A 511 -2.95 -23.42 31.79
N GLU A 512 -3.91 -22.87 32.54
CA GLU A 512 -4.13 -21.43 32.71
C GLU A 512 -3.93 -21.03 34.17
N TYR A 513 -3.17 -19.97 34.42
CA TYR A 513 -2.98 -19.40 35.75
C TYR A 513 -3.87 -18.17 35.95
N ASP A 514 -4.85 -18.28 36.84
CA ASP A 514 -5.79 -17.20 37.13
C ASP A 514 -5.36 -16.43 38.38
N GLY A 515 -4.58 -15.36 38.16
CA GLY A 515 -4.22 -14.45 39.24
C GLY A 515 -5.44 -13.76 39.85
N SER A 516 -5.59 -13.80 41.18
CA SER A 516 -6.78 -13.34 41.90
C SER A 516 -7.13 -11.88 41.65
N TYR A 517 -6.10 -11.04 41.46
CA TYR A 517 -6.24 -9.63 41.10
C TYR A 517 -6.81 -9.42 39.69
N TRP A 518 -6.27 -10.12 38.69
CA TRP A 518 -6.61 -9.92 37.28
C TRP A 518 -7.90 -10.61 36.85
N HIS A 519 -8.28 -11.68 37.55
CA HIS A 519 -9.48 -12.49 37.28
C HIS A 519 -10.65 -12.20 38.22
N ARG A 520 -10.51 -11.22 39.12
CA ARG A 520 -11.62 -10.74 39.95
C ARG A 520 -12.80 -10.33 39.05
N ASN A 521 -13.98 -10.90 39.32
CA ASN A 521 -15.21 -10.68 38.56
C ASN A 521 -15.15 -11.11 37.07
N LYS A 522 -14.25 -12.03 36.70
CA LYS A 522 -14.14 -12.56 35.33
C LYS A 522 -14.57 -14.02 35.18
N SER A 523 -15.26 -14.59 36.17
CA SER A 523 -15.71 -15.99 36.16
C SER A 523 -16.45 -16.38 34.87
N GLU A 524 -17.36 -15.54 34.37
CA GLU A 524 -18.04 -15.78 33.09
C GLU A 524 -17.10 -15.79 31.88
N VAL A 525 -16.09 -14.92 31.88
CA VAL A 525 -15.09 -14.82 30.79
C VAL A 525 -14.17 -16.03 30.80
N ASP A 526 -13.70 -16.42 31.97
CA ASP A 526 -12.84 -17.59 32.19
C ASP A 526 -13.59 -18.86 31.80
N ALA A 527 -14.83 -19.02 32.27
CA ALA A 527 -15.66 -20.18 31.94
C ALA A 527 -15.93 -20.28 30.43
N ARG A 528 -16.17 -19.15 29.77
CA ARG A 528 -16.34 -19.10 28.32
C ARG A 528 -15.04 -19.44 27.57
N LYS A 529 -13.87 -19.04 28.07
CA LYS A 529 -12.57 -19.41 27.49
C LYS A 529 -12.34 -20.91 27.63
N SER A 530 -12.54 -21.48 28.83
CA SER A 530 -12.40 -22.91 29.07
C SER A 530 -13.34 -23.75 28.20
N LYS A 531 -14.63 -23.41 28.14
CA LYS A 531 -15.60 -24.11 27.27
C LYS A 531 -15.21 -24.06 25.80
N ALA A 532 -14.66 -22.94 25.33
CA ALA A 532 -14.20 -22.83 23.95
C ALA A 532 -12.99 -23.76 23.66
N LEU A 533 -12.08 -23.91 24.62
CA LEU A 533 -10.92 -24.80 24.51
C LEU A 533 -11.34 -26.28 24.59
N LEU A 534 -12.22 -26.64 25.53
CA LEU A 534 -12.80 -27.98 25.65
C LEU A 534 -13.53 -28.39 24.36
N ASN A 535 -14.35 -27.50 23.79
CA ASN A 535 -15.05 -27.74 22.53
C ASN A 535 -14.11 -27.94 21.32
N ALA A 536 -12.84 -27.56 21.43
CA ALA A 536 -11.82 -27.85 20.42
C ALA A 536 -11.05 -29.15 20.69
N GLY A 537 -11.46 -29.93 21.68
CA GLY A 537 -10.87 -31.22 22.02
C GLY A 537 -9.64 -31.14 22.92
N TYR A 538 -9.39 -30.00 23.56
CA TYR A 538 -8.26 -29.84 24.48
C TYR A 538 -8.62 -30.29 25.90
N ARG A 539 -7.64 -30.80 26.64
CA ARG A 539 -7.72 -30.99 28.10
C ARG A 539 -7.36 -29.68 28.78
N VAL A 540 -8.22 -29.17 29.65
CA VAL A 540 -8.08 -27.82 30.21
C VAL A 540 -7.94 -27.89 31.72
N VAL A 541 -6.83 -27.35 32.23
CA VAL A 541 -6.59 -27.13 33.65
C VAL A 541 -6.60 -25.63 33.95
N ARG A 542 -7.27 -25.23 35.03
CA ARG A 542 -7.13 -23.87 35.59
C ARG A 542 -6.52 -23.93 36.99
N LEU A 543 -5.45 -23.19 37.18
CA LEU A 543 -4.83 -22.91 38.47
C LEU A 543 -5.44 -21.61 39.01
N ARG A 544 -6.45 -21.72 39.87
CA ARG A 544 -7.21 -20.56 40.36
C ARG A 544 -6.64 -20.06 41.67
N GLU A 545 -6.12 -18.83 41.66
CA GLU A 545 -5.55 -18.23 42.86
C GLU A 545 -6.64 -17.86 43.87
N TYR A 546 -6.51 -18.33 45.11
CA TYR A 546 -7.41 -17.93 46.20
C TYR A 546 -7.43 -16.40 46.36
N PRO A 547 -8.60 -15.74 46.52
CA PRO A 547 -9.93 -16.31 46.82
C PRO A 547 -10.86 -16.43 45.59
N LEU A 548 -10.34 -16.75 44.40
CA LEU A 548 -11.22 -16.97 43.25
C LEU A 548 -12.10 -18.20 43.48
N GLU A 549 -13.40 -18.03 43.26
CA GLU A 549 -14.35 -19.13 43.31
C GLU A 549 -14.19 -20.08 42.12
N PRO A 550 -14.59 -21.37 42.30
CA PRO A 550 -14.56 -22.33 41.23
C PRO A 550 -15.46 -22.00 40.05
N LEU A 551 -15.07 -22.42 38.85
CA LEU A 551 -15.91 -22.22 37.67
C LEU A 551 -17.00 -23.29 37.55
N PRO A 552 -18.24 -22.93 37.15
CA PRO A 552 -19.33 -23.89 36.97
C PRO A 552 -19.17 -24.66 35.64
N ILE A 553 -18.16 -25.52 35.57
CA ILE A 553 -17.86 -26.39 34.43
C ILE A 553 -17.85 -27.84 34.92
N VAL A 554 -18.61 -28.69 34.21
CA VAL A 554 -18.65 -30.13 34.43
C VAL A 554 -18.27 -30.77 33.10
N ASP A 555 -17.05 -31.29 33.02
CA ASP A 555 -16.47 -31.94 31.84
C ASP A 555 -15.31 -32.82 32.29
N ASP A 556 -15.21 -34.05 31.79
CA ASP A 556 -14.15 -35.00 32.18
C ASP A 556 -12.75 -34.54 31.73
N ASN A 557 -12.66 -33.66 30.73
CA ASN A 557 -11.44 -33.04 30.25
C ASN A 557 -11.15 -31.69 30.93
N TYR A 558 -11.89 -31.31 31.97
CA TYR A 558 -11.69 -30.11 32.76
C TYR A 558 -11.23 -30.42 34.18
N PHE A 559 -10.16 -29.77 34.64
CA PHE A 559 -9.69 -29.89 36.01
C PHE A 559 -9.31 -28.52 36.59
N GLU A 560 -9.53 -28.35 37.88
CA GLU A 560 -9.32 -27.07 38.54
C GLU A 560 -8.58 -27.27 39.87
N ILE A 561 -7.54 -26.46 40.08
CA ILE A 561 -6.68 -26.53 41.26
C ILE A 561 -6.67 -25.16 41.90
N SER A 562 -7.03 -25.08 43.18
CA SER A 562 -6.87 -23.88 43.98
C SER A 562 -5.40 -23.70 44.36
N VAL A 563 -4.82 -22.55 44.02
CA VAL A 563 -3.43 -22.19 44.31
C VAL A 563 -3.35 -20.94 45.19
N HIS A 564 -2.24 -20.75 45.91
CA HIS A 564 -2.04 -19.61 46.80
C HIS A 564 -0.79 -18.82 46.41
N SER A 565 -0.95 -17.52 46.15
CA SER A 565 0.18 -16.65 45.76
C SER A 565 1.21 -16.42 46.88
N ALA A 566 0.81 -16.57 48.14
CA ALA A 566 1.69 -16.42 49.30
C ALA A 566 2.62 -17.63 49.53
N ALA A 567 2.27 -18.80 48.99
CA ALA A 567 3.05 -20.03 49.07
C ALA A 567 2.84 -20.84 47.77
N PRO A 568 3.37 -20.37 46.63
CA PRO A 568 3.21 -21.07 45.36
C PRO A 568 3.97 -22.40 45.42
N ASP A 569 3.30 -23.49 45.06
CA ASP A 569 3.86 -24.83 44.96
C ASP A 569 3.59 -25.42 43.58
N PRO A 570 4.36 -24.98 42.56
CA PRO A 570 4.14 -25.39 41.18
C PRO A 570 4.33 -26.89 40.96
N ASP A 571 5.29 -27.51 41.63
CA ASP A 571 5.59 -28.95 41.52
C ASP A 571 4.40 -29.78 42.01
N ARG A 572 3.80 -29.40 43.15
CA ARG A 572 2.57 -30.06 43.62
C ARG A 572 1.39 -29.87 42.66
N ALA A 573 1.24 -28.70 42.04
CA ALA A 573 0.19 -28.47 41.06
C ALA A 573 0.38 -29.39 39.83
N MET A 574 1.61 -29.51 39.31
CA MET A 574 1.92 -30.41 38.19
C MET A 574 1.74 -31.89 38.55
N ASP A 575 2.09 -32.30 39.76
CA ASP A 575 1.82 -33.65 40.27
C ASP A 575 0.31 -33.96 40.30
N GLN A 576 -0.53 -33.00 40.71
CA GLN A 576 -1.98 -33.16 40.71
C GLN A 576 -2.53 -33.28 39.29
N ILE A 577 -2.02 -32.48 38.36
CA ILE A 577 -2.37 -32.58 36.93
C ILE A 577 -1.97 -33.96 36.39
N SER A 578 -0.76 -34.43 36.68
CA SER A 578 -0.28 -35.73 36.22
C SER A 578 -1.16 -36.87 36.73
N ARG A 579 -1.56 -36.86 38.01
CA ARG A 579 -2.46 -37.88 38.59
C ARG A 579 -3.87 -37.83 37.99
N TRP A 580 -4.34 -36.65 37.60
CA TRP A 580 -5.64 -36.50 36.96
C TRP A 580 -5.63 -37.04 35.53
N LEU A 581 -4.51 -36.91 34.82
CA LEU A 581 -4.37 -37.41 33.44
C LEU A 581 -4.25 -38.94 33.35
N GLY A 582 -3.92 -39.62 34.45
CA GLY A 582 -3.73 -41.07 34.52
C GLY A 582 -2.26 -41.44 34.58
#